data_AF-A0A1H6J161-F1
#
_entry.id   AF-A0A1H6J161-F1
#
_cell.length_a   1.000
_cell.length_b   1.000
_cell.length_c   1.000
_cell.angle_alpha   90.00
_cell.angle_beta   90.00
_cell.angle_gamma   90.00
#
_symmetry.space_group_name_H-M   'P 1'
#
loop_
_entity.id
_entity.type
_entity.pdbx_description
1 polymer ?
#
loop_
_entity_poly.entity_id
_entity_poly.type
_entity_poly.pdbx_seq_one_letter_code
_entity_poly.pdbx_strand_id
1 'polypeptide(L)'
;MGRERRELRAAKLRKKADAKRIRRVRRDERKTELNMTVVNAVIGQRNSEVSLNDVISVAVQQTHAALLYADKVTLVSPSVALMQSADDVGNRVGVDLLLELAKVAPKYFPDAAKELLAFKRTIDNLPPRAQWSAREQREYELVVVEASKQFSPISDKLRKQAHALNAQTGFDQLQLAVDAGILSIERMAGVDVSAISDGDDTMVLGYLDRIQKLFDTRNEYPLFDANASSIVSGGLEMGIFTRTPVAKRLGQHALMADGLFDRLPLFPYASTSEILDIRTELSPALGAFRAGVSRLTENIDVAAEDPNFGEEIEQAWNTDVAPALDEIEATIKSLAL
;
A
#
# COMPACT_ATOMS: atom_id res chain seq x y z
N MET A 1 22.10 -34.77 -7.53
CA MET A 1 20.73 -34.23 -7.67
C MET A 1 20.70 -32.83 -7.07
N GLY A 2 20.58 -31.81 -7.94
CA GLY A 2 21.10 -30.47 -7.73
C GLY A 2 20.24 -29.52 -6.88
N ARG A 3 20.94 -28.57 -6.26
CA ARG A 3 20.46 -27.42 -5.47
C ARG A 3 19.24 -26.72 -6.10
N GLU A 4 19.25 -26.56 -7.41
CA GLU A 4 18.17 -25.95 -8.21
C GLU A 4 16.81 -26.66 -8.06
N ARG A 5 16.77 -28.01 -8.02
CA ARG A 5 15.51 -28.76 -7.78
C ARG A 5 14.97 -28.56 -6.35
N ARG A 6 15.85 -28.34 -5.37
CA ARG A 6 15.44 -28.06 -3.98
C ARG A 6 14.86 -26.65 -3.86
N GLU A 7 15.48 -25.67 -4.49
CA GLU A 7 15.01 -24.28 -4.54
C GLU A 7 13.64 -24.17 -5.23
N LEU A 8 13.47 -24.81 -6.39
CA LEU A 8 12.18 -24.90 -7.09
C LEU A 8 11.08 -25.54 -6.25
N ARG A 9 11.40 -26.62 -5.53
CA ARG A 9 10.44 -27.29 -4.64
C ARG A 9 10.06 -26.40 -3.45
N ALA A 10 11.03 -25.71 -2.85
CA ALA A 10 10.79 -24.78 -1.76
C ALA A 10 9.91 -23.60 -2.20
N ALA A 11 10.19 -23.00 -3.36
CA ALA A 11 9.38 -21.92 -3.93
C ALA A 11 7.93 -22.36 -4.20
N LYS A 12 7.73 -23.57 -4.73
CA LYS A 12 6.39 -24.13 -4.95
C LYS A 12 5.62 -24.36 -3.65
N LEU A 13 6.31 -24.81 -2.60
CA LEU A 13 5.71 -25.00 -1.28
C LEU A 13 5.31 -23.67 -0.64
N ARG A 14 6.17 -22.65 -0.71
CA ARG A 14 5.87 -21.28 -0.25
C ARG A 14 4.63 -20.73 -0.94
N LYS A 15 4.60 -20.74 -2.28
CA LYS A 15 3.43 -20.28 -3.06
C LYS A 15 2.13 -21.01 -2.69
N LYS A 16 2.19 -22.31 -2.39
CA LYS A 16 1.02 -23.07 -1.93
C LYS A 16 0.58 -22.66 -0.52
N ALA A 17 1.53 -22.42 0.39
CA ALA A 17 1.26 -21.92 1.73
C ALA A 17 0.62 -20.52 1.68
N ASP A 18 1.16 -19.62 0.88
CA ASP A 18 0.64 -18.26 0.69
C ASP A 18 -0.76 -18.26 0.10
N ALA A 19 -1.01 -19.09 -0.92
CA ALA A 19 -2.35 -19.27 -1.47
C ALA A 19 -3.36 -19.80 -0.44
N LYS A 20 -2.94 -20.71 0.45
CA LYS A 20 -3.78 -21.19 1.56
C LYS A 20 -4.04 -20.05 2.56
N ARG A 21 -3.03 -19.27 2.90
CA ARG A 21 -3.13 -18.11 3.80
C ARG A 21 -4.08 -17.05 3.27
N ILE A 22 -3.92 -16.63 2.02
CA ILE A 22 -4.82 -15.69 1.32
C ILE A 22 -6.28 -16.19 1.40
N ARG A 23 -6.52 -17.48 1.19
CA ARG A 23 -7.88 -18.05 1.30
C ARG A 23 -8.43 -18.00 2.72
N ARG A 24 -7.61 -18.26 3.74
CA ARG A 24 -8.03 -18.14 5.16
C ARG A 24 -8.40 -16.69 5.48
N VAL A 25 -7.52 -15.75 5.12
CA VAL A 25 -7.73 -14.32 5.34
C VAL A 25 -8.97 -13.79 4.61
N ARG A 26 -9.23 -14.23 3.38
CA ARG A 26 -10.44 -13.85 2.64
C ARG A 26 -11.72 -14.45 3.21
N ARG A 27 -11.63 -15.54 3.97
CA ARG A 27 -12.78 -16.19 4.63
C ARG A 27 -13.12 -15.51 5.96
N ASP A 28 -12.17 -14.81 6.56
CA ASP A 28 -12.40 -13.99 7.74
C ASP A 28 -13.42 -12.89 7.39
N GLU A 29 -14.64 -12.99 7.94
CA GLU A 29 -15.75 -12.08 7.62
C GLU A 29 -15.51 -10.71 8.27
N ARG A 30 -15.23 -9.70 7.44
CA ARG A 30 -14.98 -8.33 7.87
C ARG A 30 -16.30 -7.59 8.00
N LYS A 31 -16.78 -7.36 9.23
CA LYS A 31 -18.09 -6.76 9.50
C LYS A 31 -18.03 -5.37 10.14
N THR A 32 -16.88 -4.97 10.66
CA THR A 32 -16.73 -3.82 11.57
C THR A 32 -16.27 -2.53 10.89
N GLU A 33 -15.95 -2.57 9.59
CA GLU A 33 -15.53 -1.42 8.76
C GLU A 33 -14.34 -0.60 9.31
N LEU A 34 -13.49 -1.16 10.18
CA LEU A 34 -12.33 -0.42 10.70
C LEU A 34 -11.26 -0.28 9.60
N ASN A 35 -11.18 0.89 8.97
CA ASN A 35 -10.24 1.16 7.88
C ASN A 35 -9.07 2.02 8.37
N MET A 36 -7.86 1.47 8.39
CA MET A 36 -6.66 2.23 8.78
C MET A 36 -5.90 2.69 7.55
N THR A 37 -5.38 3.91 7.59
CA THR A 37 -4.56 4.46 6.50
C THR A 37 -3.15 4.75 7.01
N VAL A 38 -2.18 3.93 6.64
CA VAL A 38 -0.77 4.17 6.99
C VAL A 38 -0.19 5.19 6.02
N VAL A 39 0.33 6.30 6.55
CA VAL A 39 0.90 7.40 5.80
C VAL A 39 2.39 7.49 6.10
N ASN A 40 3.19 7.22 5.08
CA ASN A 40 4.64 7.20 5.17
C ASN A 40 5.21 8.26 4.22
N ALA A 41 6.11 9.09 4.73
CA ALA A 41 6.74 10.18 4.00
C ALA A 41 8.22 9.93 3.68
N VAL A 42 8.66 8.68 3.63
CA VAL A 42 10.06 8.34 3.39
C VAL A 42 10.37 8.53 1.90
N ILE A 43 10.75 9.76 1.56
CA ILE A 43 11.45 10.13 0.34
C ILE A 43 12.93 10.15 0.73
N GLY A 44 13.78 9.36 0.06
CA GLY A 44 15.21 9.29 0.38
C GLY A 44 15.78 10.71 0.50
N GLN A 45 16.32 11.05 1.69
CA GLN A 45 16.98 12.34 1.84
C GLN A 45 18.16 12.36 0.87
N ARG A 46 18.25 13.38 0.02
CA ARG A 46 19.32 13.55 -0.99
C ARG A 46 20.76 13.44 -0.43
N ASN A 47 20.93 13.52 0.89
CA ASN A 47 22.24 13.59 1.56
C ASN A 47 22.55 12.41 2.51
N SER A 48 21.67 11.42 2.66
CA SER A 48 21.97 10.21 3.42
C SER A 48 21.84 8.97 2.53
N GLU A 49 22.78 8.03 2.65
CA GLU A 49 22.80 6.73 1.96
C GLU A 49 21.67 5.80 2.45
N VAL A 50 20.44 6.30 2.62
CA VAL A 50 19.30 5.47 2.94
C VAL A 50 18.94 4.69 1.67
N SER A 51 19.20 3.38 1.71
CA SER A 51 18.89 2.50 0.60
C SER A 51 17.37 2.43 0.39
N LEU A 52 16.93 2.28 -0.86
CA LEU A 52 15.51 1.99 -1.15
C LEU A 52 15.00 0.77 -0.38
N ASN A 53 15.88 -0.18 -0.05
CA ASN A 53 15.54 -1.34 0.77
C ASN A 53 15.16 -0.94 2.20
N ASP A 54 15.87 0.01 2.79
CA ASP A 54 15.59 0.51 4.14
C ASP A 54 14.26 1.25 4.16
N VAL A 55 13.99 2.05 3.12
CA VAL A 55 12.72 2.77 2.95
C VAL A 55 11.52 1.81 2.90
N ILE A 56 11.60 0.78 2.06
CA ILE A 56 10.49 -0.18 1.89
C ILE A 56 10.35 -1.08 3.12
N SER A 57 11.45 -1.52 3.73
CA SER A 57 11.38 -2.33 4.96
C SER A 57 10.74 -1.57 6.14
N VAL A 58 11.02 -0.27 6.27
CA VAL A 58 10.35 0.60 7.25
C VAL A 58 8.85 0.70 6.96
N ALA A 59 8.48 0.90 5.70
CA ALA A 59 7.07 0.92 5.30
C ALA A 59 6.37 -0.41 5.59
N VAL A 60 7.03 -1.56 5.36
CA VAL A 60 6.52 -2.88 5.73
C VAL A 60 6.23 -2.94 7.23
N GLN A 61 7.20 -2.60 8.07
CA GLN A 61 7.03 -2.66 9.52
C GLN A 61 5.91 -1.74 10.02
N GLN A 62 5.83 -0.52 9.50
CA GLN A 62 4.77 0.44 9.87
C GLN A 62 3.36 -0.05 9.49
N THR A 63 3.24 -0.94 8.51
CA THR A 63 1.95 -1.53 8.15
C THR A 63 1.52 -2.69 9.05
N HIS A 64 2.42 -3.30 9.82
CA HIS A 64 2.11 -4.54 10.55
C HIS A 64 1.00 -4.36 11.59
N ALA A 65 1.02 -3.27 12.36
CA ALA A 65 -0.05 -2.97 13.31
C ALA A 65 -1.40 -2.83 12.58
N ALA A 66 -1.44 -2.02 11.52
CA ALA A 66 -2.65 -1.85 10.72
C ALA A 66 -3.14 -3.18 10.12
N LEU A 67 -2.23 -4.01 9.59
CA LEU A 67 -2.55 -5.31 9.00
C LEU A 67 -3.07 -6.32 10.03
N LEU A 68 -2.70 -6.19 11.30
CA LEU A 68 -3.21 -7.03 12.36
C LEU A 68 -4.61 -6.57 12.80
N TYR A 69 -4.76 -5.28 13.07
CA TYR A 69 -5.92 -4.76 13.80
C TYR A 69 -7.06 -4.24 12.92
N ALA A 70 -6.79 -3.72 11.71
CA ALA A 70 -7.82 -3.14 10.84
C ALA A 70 -8.57 -4.19 10.00
N ASP A 71 -9.76 -3.89 9.48
CA ASP A 71 -10.42 -4.72 8.45
C ASP A 71 -9.81 -4.50 7.06
N LYS A 72 -9.45 -3.25 6.78
CA LYS A 72 -8.76 -2.83 5.56
C LYS A 72 -7.66 -1.85 5.90
N VAL A 73 -6.59 -1.93 5.14
CA VAL A 73 -5.43 -1.05 5.26
C VAL A 73 -5.22 -0.34 3.94
N THR A 74 -5.07 0.96 3.97
CA THR A 74 -4.58 1.77 2.85
C THR A 74 -3.19 2.24 3.18
N LEU A 75 -2.23 2.08 2.26
CA LEU A 75 -0.88 2.58 2.42
C LEU A 75 -0.65 3.75 1.46
N VAL A 76 -0.43 4.93 2.01
CA VAL A 76 -0.07 6.15 1.29
C VAL A 76 1.44 6.36 1.47
N SER A 77 2.21 5.88 0.49
CA SER A 77 3.67 6.03 0.47
C SER A 77 4.16 6.22 -0.97
N PRO A 78 4.78 7.36 -1.31
CA PRO A 78 5.28 7.61 -2.66
C PRO A 78 6.26 6.52 -3.14
N SER A 79 7.20 6.12 -2.27
CA SER A 79 8.19 5.09 -2.56
C SER A 79 7.56 3.72 -2.84
N VAL A 80 6.56 3.32 -2.06
CA VAL A 80 5.86 2.04 -2.27
C VAL A 80 4.96 2.08 -3.51
N ALA A 81 4.27 3.20 -3.76
CA ALA A 81 3.46 3.39 -4.97
C ALA A 81 4.34 3.35 -6.24
N LEU A 82 5.55 3.89 -6.18
CA LEU A 82 6.56 3.77 -7.24
C LEU A 82 6.99 2.32 -7.48
N MET A 83 7.24 1.55 -6.40
CA MET A 83 7.56 0.12 -6.52
C MET A 83 6.39 -0.68 -7.10
N GLN A 84 5.16 -0.38 -6.67
CA GLN A 84 3.97 -0.98 -7.25
C GLN A 84 3.83 -0.64 -8.73
N SER A 85 4.12 0.61 -9.13
CA SER A 85 4.13 1.01 -10.55
C SER A 85 5.17 0.21 -11.35
N ALA A 86 6.37 0.02 -10.80
CA ALA A 86 7.42 -0.78 -11.43
C ALA A 86 7.02 -2.27 -11.55
N ASP A 87 6.39 -2.84 -10.52
CA ASP A 87 5.87 -4.21 -10.54
C ASP A 87 4.70 -4.37 -11.53
N ASP A 88 3.78 -3.41 -11.56
CA ASP A 88 2.67 -3.35 -12.52
C ASP A 88 3.19 -3.37 -13.96
N VAL A 89 4.26 -2.61 -14.27
CA VAL A 89 4.92 -2.66 -15.58
C VAL A 89 5.52 -4.04 -15.84
N GLY A 90 6.22 -4.64 -14.86
CA GLY A 90 6.79 -5.98 -14.99
C GLY A 90 5.74 -7.08 -15.25
N ASN A 91 4.52 -6.90 -14.77
CA ASN A 91 3.42 -7.86 -14.91
C ASN A 91 2.54 -7.65 -16.15
N ARG A 92 2.63 -6.49 -16.82
CA ARG A 92 1.91 -6.23 -18.08
C ARG A 92 2.42 -7.09 -19.23
N VAL A 93 1.56 -7.28 -20.23
CA VAL A 93 1.84 -8.04 -21.45
C VAL A 93 1.19 -7.37 -22.66
N GLY A 94 1.72 -7.67 -23.86
CA GLY A 94 1.15 -7.17 -25.11
C GLY A 94 1.19 -5.63 -25.21
N VAL A 95 0.12 -5.05 -25.75
CA VAL A 95 0.05 -3.61 -26.06
C VAL A 95 0.18 -2.75 -24.81
N ASP A 96 -0.42 -3.14 -23.69
CA ASP A 96 -0.38 -2.34 -22.47
C ASP A 96 1.05 -2.18 -21.95
N LEU A 97 1.88 -3.22 -22.07
CA LEU A 97 3.30 -3.11 -21.75
C LEU A 97 4.00 -2.16 -22.72
N LEU A 98 3.80 -2.32 -24.03
CA LEU A 98 4.43 -1.47 -25.04
C LEU A 98 4.09 0.01 -24.87
N LEU A 99 2.85 0.33 -24.49
CA LEU A 99 2.41 1.69 -24.21
C LEU A 99 3.07 2.27 -22.96
N GLU A 100 3.25 1.48 -21.90
CA GLU A 100 4.00 1.93 -20.71
C GLU A 100 5.49 2.10 -21.02
N LEU A 101 6.08 1.18 -21.79
CA LEU A 101 7.47 1.30 -22.24
C LEU A 101 7.70 2.57 -23.05
N ALA A 102 6.76 2.95 -23.91
CA ALA A 102 6.86 4.17 -24.70
C ALA A 102 6.94 5.44 -23.83
N LYS A 103 6.36 5.45 -22.61
CA LYS A 103 6.45 6.58 -21.68
C LYS A 103 7.86 6.75 -21.10
N VAL A 104 8.52 5.64 -20.78
CA VAL A 104 9.83 5.63 -20.09
C VAL A 104 11.02 5.47 -21.06
N ALA A 105 10.77 5.01 -22.28
CA ALA A 105 11.80 4.70 -23.27
C ALA A 105 12.75 5.87 -23.59
N PRO A 106 12.31 7.14 -23.72
CA PRO A 106 13.22 8.24 -24.03
C PRO A 106 14.43 8.35 -23.09
N LYS A 107 14.26 7.96 -21.82
CA LYS A 107 15.31 8.02 -20.80
C LYS A 107 16.06 6.70 -20.62
N TYR A 108 15.34 5.59 -20.53
CA TYR A 108 15.94 4.30 -20.15
C TYR A 108 16.32 3.42 -21.35
N PHE A 109 15.69 3.66 -22.51
CA PHE A 109 15.89 2.89 -23.73
C PHE A 109 15.95 3.83 -24.95
N PRO A 110 16.89 4.79 -24.98
CA PRO A 110 16.92 5.83 -26.00
C PRO A 110 16.97 5.26 -27.42
N ASP A 111 17.66 4.12 -27.60
CA ASP A 111 17.76 3.42 -28.89
C ASP A 111 16.41 2.88 -29.38
N ALA A 112 15.53 2.46 -28.46
CA ALA A 112 14.20 1.93 -28.75
C ALA A 112 13.09 3.00 -28.70
N ALA A 113 13.40 4.19 -28.17
CA ALA A 113 12.41 5.24 -27.91
C ALA A 113 11.68 5.69 -29.18
N LYS A 114 12.41 5.87 -30.28
CA LYS A 114 11.82 6.30 -31.56
C LYS A 114 10.77 5.30 -32.06
N GLU A 115 11.07 4.01 -31.98
CA GLU A 115 10.20 2.93 -32.45
C GLU A 115 8.99 2.75 -31.53
N LEU A 116 9.19 2.79 -30.20
CA LEU A 116 8.11 2.71 -29.22
C LEU A 116 7.15 3.91 -29.29
N LEU A 117 7.67 5.12 -29.49
CA LEU A 117 6.84 6.31 -29.68
C LEU A 117 6.09 6.27 -31.02
N ALA A 118 6.71 5.75 -32.09
CA ALA A 118 6.04 5.53 -33.36
C ALA A 118 4.90 4.52 -33.22
N PHE A 119 5.15 3.39 -32.54
CA PHE A 119 4.12 2.40 -32.21
C PHE A 119 2.97 3.02 -31.41
N LYS A 120 3.27 3.77 -30.35
CA LYS A 120 2.25 4.47 -29.55
C LYS A 120 1.39 5.38 -30.42
N ARG A 121 2.00 6.20 -31.28
CA ARG A 121 1.26 7.08 -32.21
C ARG A 121 0.36 6.29 -33.15
N THR A 122 0.81 5.14 -33.64
CA THR A 122 -0.04 4.26 -34.46
C THR A 122 -1.26 3.82 -33.68
N ILE A 123 -1.07 3.35 -32.43
CA ILE A 123 -2.17 2.88 -31.57
C ILE A 123 -3.14 4.02 -31.21
N ASP A 124 -2.63 5.19 -30.83
CA ASP A 124 -3.45 6.36 -30.44
C ASP A 124 -4.36 6.85 -31.58
N ASN A 125 -3.94 6.65 -32.84
CA ASN A 125 -4.68 7.08 -34.03
C ASN A 125 -5.67 6.04 -34.57
N LEU A 126 -5.78 4.86 -33.94
CA LEU A 126 -6.74 3.86 -34.37
C LEU A 126 -8.17 4.24 -33.95
N PRO A 127 -9.18 3.96 -34.79
CA PRO A 127 -10.57 4.15 -34.40
C PRO A 127 -10.93 3.20 -33.23
N PRO A 128 -12.04 3.45 -32.50
CA PRO A 128 -12.52 2.53 -31.48
C PRO A 128 -12.71 1.11 -32.05
N ARG A 129 -12.29 0.07 -31.30
CA ARG A 129 -12.34 -1.34 -31.76
C ARG A 129 -13.72 -1.79 -32.25
N ALA A 130 -14.79 -1.20 -31.74
CA ALA A 130 -16.16 -1.48 -32.16
C ALA A 130 -16.45 -1.13 -33.64
N GLN A 131 -15.61 -0.31 -34.27
CA GLN A 131 -15.75 0.13 -35.66
C GLN A 131 -14.85 -0.66 -36.63
N TRP A 132 -14.08 -1.64 -36.13
CA TRP A 132 -13.09 -2.33 -36.96
C TRP A 132 -13.71 -3.44 -37.79
N SER A 133 -13.33 -3.50 -39.05
CA SER A 133 -13.51 -4.66 -39.92
C SER A 133 -12.65 -5.84 -39.45
N ALA A 134 -13.05 -7.06 -39.85
CA ALA A 134 -12.27 -8.27 -39.57
C ALA A 134 -10.84 -8.23 -40.15
N ARG A 135 -10.61 -7.43 -41.20
CA ARG A 135 -9.28 -7.21 -41.77
C ARG A 135 -8.42 -6.33 -40.87
N GLU A 136 -8.96 -5.20 -40.41
CA GLU A 136 -8.26 -4.28 -39.51
C GLU A 136 -7.91 -4.94 -38.17
N GLN A 137 -8.80 -5.79 -37.64
CA GLN A 137 -8.52 -6.60 -36.45
C GLN A 137 -7.30 -7.51 -36.65
N ARG A 138 -7.22 -8.21 -37.79
CA ARG A 138 -6.07 -9.08 -38.10
C ARG A 138 -4.79 -8.30 -38.34
N GLU A 139 -4.86 -7.18 -39.07
CA GLU A 139 -3.68 -6.33 -39.30
C GLU A 139 -3.16 -5.75 -37.97
N TYR A 140 -4.05 -5.31 -37.09
CA TYR A 140 -3.70 -4.89 -35.73
C TYR A 140 -3.02 -6.01 -34.94
N GLU A 141 -3.61 -7.21 -34.92
CA GLU A 141 -3.03 -8.37 -34.22
C GLU A 141 -1.62 -8.69 -34.73
N LEU A 142 -1.39 -8.64 -36.03
CA LEU A 142 -0.07 -8.86 -36.63
C LEU A 142 0.94 -7.81 -36.18
N VAL A 143 0.57 -6.52 -36.21
CA VAL A 143 1.43 -5.42 -35.74
C VAL A 143 1.76 -5.56 -34.26
N VAL A 144 0.79 -5.92 -33.44
CA VAL A 144 0.98 -6.13 -31.99
C VAL A 144 1.87 -7.33 -31.72
N VAL A 145 1.68 -8.44 -32.42
CA VAL A 145 2.52 -9.65 -32.27
C VAL A 145 3.96 -9.34 -32.68
N GLU A 146 4.17 -8.64 -33.78
CA GLU A 146 5.51 -8.30 -34.25
C GLU A 146 6.22 -7.33 -33.30
N ALA A 147 5.53 -6.26 -32.88
CA ALA A 147 6.06 -5.32 -31.89
C ALA A 147 6.37 -6.04 -30.57
N SER A 148 5.50 -6.95 -30.11
CA SER A 148 5.73 -7.73 -28.88
C SER A 148 6.97 -8.62 -29.00
N LYS A 149 7.24 -9.22 -30.17
CA LYS A 149 8.48 -9.98 -30.39
C LYS A 149 9.71 -9.09 -30.39
N GLN A 150 9.66 -7.97 -31.11
CA GLN A 150 10.74 -7.00 -31.20
C GLN A 150 11.16 -6.48 -29.82
N PHE A 151 10.19 -6.16 -28.97
CA PHE A 151 10.43 -5.62 -27.63
C PHE A 151 10.46 -6.67 -26.52
N SER A 152 10.34 -7.97 -26.85
CA SER A 152 10.43 -9.06 -25.86
C SER A 152 11.72 -9.00 -25.03
N PRO A 153 12.92 -8.76 -25.60
CA PRO A 153 14.15 -8.70 -24.81
C PRO A 153 14.15 -7.58 -23.77
N ILE A 154 13.60 -6.41 -24.13
CA ILE A 154 13.47 -5.26 -23.22
C ILE A 154 12.48 -5.59 -22.10
N SER A 155 11.34 -6.18 -22.48
CA SER A 155 10.28 -6.63 -21.58
C SER A 155 10.80 -7.65 -20.56
N ASP A 156 11.54 -8.66 -21.03
CA ASP A 156 12.14 -9.69 -20.18
C ASP A 156 13.19 -9.12 -19.22
N LYS A 157 13.99 -8.17 -19.69
CA LYS A 157 14.98 -7.48 -18.86
C LYS A 157 14.30 -6.70 -17.74
N LEU A 158 13.27 -5.93 -18.06
CA LEU A 158 12.50 -5.15 -17.07
C LEU A 158 11.80 -6.05 -16.07
N ARG A 159 11.14 -7.11 -16.52
CA ARG A 159 10.50 -8.09 -15.61
C ARG A 159 11.51 -8.71 -14.65
N LYS A 160 12.68 -9.10 -15.14
CA LYS A 160 13.76 -9.63 -14.28
C LYS A 160 14.26 -8.59 -13.28
N GLN A 161 14.41 -7.33 -13.70
CA GLN A 161 14.84 -6.24 -12.82
C GLN A 161 13.79 -5.91 -11.76
N ALA A 162 12.51 -5.83 -12.13
CA ALA A 162 11.40 -5.63 -11.20
C ALA A 162 11.33 -6.75 -10.16
N HIS A 163 11.39 -8.02 -10.59
CA HIS A 163 11.42 -9.15 -9.66
C HIS A 163 12.65 -9.15 -8.72
N ALA A 164 13.83 -8.79 -9.24
CA ALA A 164 15.03 -8.67 -8.42
C ALA A 164 14.90 -7.54 -7.39
N LEU A 165 14.36 -6.39 -7.80
CA LEU A 165 14.12 -5.24 -6.93
C LEU A 165 13.11 -5.57 -5.83
N ASN A 166 12.00 -6.26 -6.16
CA ASN A 166 11.00 -6.67 -5.17
C ASN A 166 11.60 -7.63 -4.12
N ALA A 167 12.42 -8.59 -4.56
CA ALA A 167 13.06 -9.55 -3.67
C ALA A 167 14.10 -8.91 -2.75
N GLN A 168 14.76 -7.84 -3.19
CA GLN A 168 15.76 -7.10 -2.40
C GLN A 168 15.13 -6.11 -1.42
N THR A 169 14.02 -5.48 -1.81
CA THR A 169 13.35 -4.43 -1.02
C THR A 169 12.37 -4.98 0.01
N GLY A 170 11.93 -6.24 -0.12
CA GLY A 170 10.89 -6.81 0.73
C GLY A 170 9.47 -6.40 0.31
N PHE A 171 9.30 -5.82 -0.87
CA PHE A 171 7.99 -5.43 -1.41
C PHE A 171 7.05 -6.65 -1.60
N ASP A 172 7.61 -7.84 -1.82
CA ASP A 172 6.88 -9.11 -1.88
C ASP A 172 6.04 -9.38 -0.62
N GLN A 173 6.49 -8.88 0.54
CA GLN A 173 5.75 -8.97 1.78
C GLN A 173 4.47 -8.13 1.76
N LEU A 174 4.52 -6.91 1.21
CA LEU A 174 3.33 -6.07 1.03
C LEU A 174 2.39 -6.68 0.00
N GLN A 175 2.94 -7.23 -1.09
CA GLN A 175 2.15 -7.86 -2.15
C GLN A 175 1.31 -9.03 -1.62
N LEU A 176 1.83 -9.79 -0.65
CA LEU A 176 1.05 -10.85 0.01
C LEU A 176 -0.23 -10.30 0.67
N ALA A 177 -0.14 -9.15 1.35
CA ALA A 177 -1.28 -8.50 1.99
C ALA A 177 -2.25 -7.86 0.97
N VAL A 178 -1.72 -7.36 -0.15
CA VAL A 178 -2.50 -6.87 -1.30
C VAL A 178 -3.28 -8.02 -1.94
N ASP A 179 -2.64 -9.15 -2.20
CA ASP A 179 -3.26 -10.34 -2.76
C ASP A 179 -4.32 -10.92 -1.80
N ALA A 180 -4.11 -10.79 -0.49
CA ALA A 180 -5.10 -11.13 0.54
C ALA A 180 -6.30 -10.17 0.57
N GLY A 181 -6.21 -9.02 -0.12
CA GLY A 181 -7.23 -7.97 -0.17
C GLY A 181 -7.39 -7.23 1.16
N ILE A 182 -6.42 -7.31 2.07
CA ILE A 182 -6.40 -6.48 3.29
C ILE A 182 -5.74 -5.14 2.98
N LEU A 183 -4.62 -5.17 2.26
CA LEU A 183 -3.86 -3.97 1.93
C LEU A 183 -4.27 -3.43 0.55
N SER A 184 -4.41 -2.12 0.47
CA SER A 184 -4.41 -1.37 -0.78
C SER A 184 -3.29 -0.36 -0.74
N ILE A 185 -2.56 -0.24 -1.84
CA ILE A 185 -1.53 0.79 -2.00
C ILE A 185 -2.20 1.93 -2.76
N GLU A 186 -2.16 3.12 -2.19
CA GLU A 186 -2.78 4.29 -2.77
C GLU A 186 -2.00 4.74 -4.01
N ARG A 187 -2.72 4.92 -5.13
CA ARG A 187 -2.15 5.51 -6.33
C ARG A 187 -2.28 7.02 -6.26
N MET A 188 -1.15 7.72 -6.32
CA MET A 188 -1.11 9.19 -6.28
C MET A 188 -0.87 9.75 -7.67
N ALA A 189 -1.46 10.92 -7.94
CA ALA A 189 -1.17 11.65 -9.17
C ALA A 189 0.33 11.98 -9.23
N GLY A 190 0.94 11.79 -10.40
CA GLY A 190 2.37 12.03 -10.58
C GLY A 190 3.29 10.97 -9.95
N VAL A 191 2.76 9.84 -9.46
CA VAL A 191 3.56 8.73 -8.90
C VAL A 191 3.45 7.49 -9.78
N ASP A 192 4.32 7.42 -10.79
CA ASP A 192 4.46 6.26 -11.65
C ASP A 192 5.93 6.06 -12.08
N VAL A 193 6.21 5.03 -12.89
CA VAL A 193 7.55 4.76 -13.41
C VAL A 193 8.17 5.93 -14.20
N SER A 194 7.36 6.86 -14.73
CA SER A 194 7.85 8.07 -15.40
C SER A 194 8.26 9.16 -14.40
N ALA A 195 7.75 9.13 -13.16
CA ALA A 195 8.14 10.04 -12.08
C ALA A 195 9.57 9.81 -11.54
N ILE A 196 10.17 8.63 -11.78
CA ILE A 196 11.61 8.41 -11.55
C ILE A 196 12.44 9.31 -12.48
N SER A 197 11.83 9.79 -13.56
CA SER A 197 12.50 10.46 -14.65
C SER A 197 12.66 11.96 -14.44
N ASP A 198 11.67 12.60 -13.81
CA ASP A 198 11.60 14.04 -13.62
C ASP A 198 11.53 14.33 -12.12
N GLY A 199 12.43 15.17 -11.63
CA GLY A 199 12.35 15.72 -10.26
C GLY A 199 11.22 16.73 -10.13
N ASP A 200 10.06 16.37 -10.65
CA ASP A 200 8.88 17.21 -10.77
C ASP A 200 8.14 17.21 -9.43
N ASP A 201 7.74 18.41 -9.01
CA ASP A 201 7.02 18.63 -7.75
C ASP A 201 5.64 17.94 -7.78
N THR A 202 5.21 17.41 -8.93
CA THR A 202 3.95 16.65 -9.10
C THR A 202 3.81 15.48 -8.15
N MET A 203 4.86 14.71 -7.85
CA MET A 203 4.80 13.64 -6.84
C MET A 203 4.53 14.21 -5.45
N VAL A 204 5.21 15.30 -5.08
CA VAL A 204 5.04 15.95 -3.77
C VAL A 204 3.63 16.53 -3.66
N LEU A 205 3.16 17.23 -4.69
CA LEU A 205 1.82 17.78 -4.75
C LEU A 205 0.74 16.69 -4.70
N GLY A 206 0.93 15.58 -5.41
CA GLY A 206 0.02 14.43 -5.37
C GLY A 206 -0.05 13.77 -3.99
N TYR A 207 1.08 13.70 -3.29
CA TYR A 207 1.13 13.22 -1.91
C TYR A 207 0.42 14.17 -0.93
N LEU A 208 0.66 15.49 -1.04
CA LEU A 208 -0.01 16.50 -0.21
C LEU A 208 -1.53 16.53 -0.45
N ASP A 209 -1.97 16.44 -1.71
CA ASP A 209 -3.39 16.34 -2.07
C ASP A 209 -4.04 15.10 -1.44
N ARG A 210 -3.33 13.95 -1.44
CA ARG A 210 -3.85 12.74 -0.78
C ARG A 210 -3.97 12.91 0.73
N ILE A 211 -2.99 13.55 1.38
CA ILE A 211 -3.06 13.86 2.82
C ILE A 211 -4.25 14.77 3.11
N GLN A 212 -4.46 15.84 2.33
CA GLN A 212 -5.62 16.72 2.51
C GLN A 212 -6.93 15.94 2.39
N LYS A 213 -7.05 15.04 1.41
CA LYS A 213 -8.22 14.18 1.25
C LYS A 213 -8.45 13.22 2.42
N LEU A 214 -7.40 12.77 3.11
CA LEU A 214 -7.57 11.94 4.32
C LEU A 214 -8.35 12.67 5.41
N PHE A 215 -8.26 13.99 5.46
CA PHE A 215 -8.98 14.78 6.44
C PHE A 215 -10.46 14.95 6.13
N ASP A 216 -10.84 14.74 4.87
CA ASP A 216 -12.22 14.86 4.41
C ASP A 216 -12.98 13.52 4.48
N THR A 217 -12.26 12.38 4.48
CA THR A 217 -12.87 11.05 4.53
C THR A 217 -13.33 10.69 5.95
N ARG A 218 -14.59 10.27 6.08
CA ARG A 218 -15.10 9.70 7.34
C ARG A 218 -14.68 8.23 7.46
N ASN A 219 -14.39 7.80 8.69
CA ASN A 219 -14.10 6.39 9.02
C ASN A 219 -12.78 5.84 8.40
N GLU A 220 -11.79 6.72 8.19
CA GLU A 220 -10.40 6.34 7.96
C GLU A 220 -9.54 6.80 9.14
N TYR A 221 -8.69 5.91 9.64
CA TYR A 221 -7.83 6.15 10.80
C TYR A 221 -6.38 6.29 10.33
N PRO A 222 -5.90 7.53 10.09
CA PRO A 222 -4.56 7.74 9.56
C PRO A 222 -3.49 7.46 10.63
N LEU A 223 -2.45 6.74 10.25
CA LEU A 223 -1.25 6.47 11.04
C LEU A 223 -0.06 7.12 10.35
N PHE A 224 0.43 8.21 10.93
CA PHE A 224 1.53 8.97 10.37
C PHE A 224 2.87 8.48 10.94
N ASP A 225 3.86 8.28 10.06
CA ASP A 225 5.25 8.18 10.53
C ASP A 225 5.79 9.55 10.97
N ALA A 226 6.96 9.57 11.62
CA ALA A 226 7.54 10.81 12.14
C ALA A 226 7.73 11.91 11.07
N ASN A 227 8.04 11.51 9.83
CA ASN A 227 8.24 12.45 8.72
C ASN A 227 6.89 12.99 8.23
N ALA A 228 5.89 12.13 8.06
CA ALA A 228 4.54 12.50 7.65
C ALA A 228 3.89 13.39 8.71
N SER A 229 4.06 13.08 10.00
CA SER A 229 3.63 13.92 11.12
C SER A 229 4.26 15.31 11.06
N SER A 230 5.54 15.40 10.71
CA SER A 230 6.24 16.68 10.54
C SER A 230 5.68 17.48 9.35
N ILE A 231 5.38 16.82 8.22
CA ILE A 231 4.76 17.44 7.04
C ILE A 231 3.36 17.95 7.36
N VAL A 232 2.54 17.14 8.03
CA VAL A 232 1.19 17.52 8.47
C VAL A 232 1.25 18.73 9.39
N SER A 233 2.12 18.69 10.41
CA SER A 233 2.27 19.79 11.37
C SER A 233 2.70 21.09 10.68
N GLY A 234 3.76 21.04 9.88
CA GLY A 234 4.23 22.21 9.12
C GLY A 234 3.18 22.72 8.12
N GLY A 235 2.46 21.84 7.45
CA GLY A 235 1.38 22.20 6.53
C GLY A 235 0.20 22.89 7.23
N LEU A 236 -0.13 22.51 8.46
CA LEU A 236 -1.16 23.17 9.28
C LEU A 236 -0.70 24.54 9.81
N GLU A 237 0.59 24.71 10.10
CA GLU A 237 1.18 26.00 10.49
C GLU A 237 1.20 26.97 9.32
N MET A 238 1.55 26.49 8.12
CA MET A 238 1.63 27.28 6.89
C MET A 238 0.27 27.53 6.21
N GLY A 239 -0.82 26.94 6.73
CA GLY A 239 -2.16 27.06 6.14
C GLY A 239 -2.34 26.30 4.82
N ILE A 240 -1.46 25.35 4.51
CA ILE A 240 -1.57 24.43 3.37
C ILE A 240 -2.75 23.47 3.61
N PHE A 241 -2.92 23.01 4.84
CA PHE A 241 -4.06 22.18 5.26
C PHE A 241 -5.09 23.01 6.02
N THR A 242 -6.38 22.82 5.71
CA THR A 242 -7.49 23.55 6.34
C THR A 242 -7.85 22.96 7.71
N ARG A 243 -7.97 23.81 8.76
CA ARG A 243 -8.17 23.37 10.16
C ARG A 243 -9.60 22.97 10.53
N THR A 244 -10.61 23.35 9.75
CA THR A 244 -12.04 23.24 10.12
C THR A 244 -12.71 22.05 9.44
N PRO A 245 -13.34 21.05 10.11
CA PRO A 245 -13.27 20.50 11.47
C PRO A 245 -12.25 19.33 11.55
N VAL A 246 -11.17 19.51 10.80
CA VAL A 246 -10.07 18.57 10.58
C VAL A 246 -9.14 18.52 11.78
N ALA A 247 -8.87 19.65 12.43
CA ALA A 247 -8.01 19.71 13.62
C ALA A 247 -8.64 19.02 14.84
N LYS A 248 -9.97 19.08 14.95
CA LYS A 248 -10.75 18.39 15.97
C LYS A 248 -10.64 16.89 15.80
N ARG A 249 -10.85 16.38 14.58
CA ARG A 249 -10.76 14.95 14.27
C ARG A 249 -9.32 14.44 14.22
N LEU A 250 -8.37 15.23 13.72
CA LEU A 250 -6.93 14.92 13.79
C LEU A 250 -6.46 14.85 15.23
N GLY A 251 -6.87 15.79 16.09
CA GLY A 251 -6.55 15.72 17.51
C GLY A 251 -7.11 14.45 18.13
N GLN A 252 -8.36 14.10 17.85
CA GLN A 252 -9.01 12.89 18.34
C GLN A 252 -8.40 11.60 17.80
N HIS A 253 -8.13 11.53 16.50
CA HIS A 253 -7.58 10.35 15.83
C HIS A 253 -6.07 10.21 16.03
N ALA A 254 -5.33 11.31 16.20
CA ALA A 254 -3.91 11.28 16.57
C ALA A 254 -3.73 10.99 18.06
N LEU A 255 -4.53 11.56 18.97
CA LEU A 255 -4.52 11.15 20.40
C LEU A 255 -4.99 9.70 20.58
N MET A 256 -6.01 9.29 19.82
CA MET A 256 -6.37 7.88 19.75
C MET A 256 -5.25 7.07 19.15
N ALA A 257 -4.59 7.45 18.06
CA ALA A 257 -3.54 6.64 17.49
C ALA A 257 -2.30 6.54 18.40
N ASP A 258 -1.84 7.67 18.93
CA ASP A 258 -0.69 7.76 19.86
C ASP A 258 -0.98 7.01 21.17
N GLY A 259 -2.23 7.00 21.67
CA GLY A 259 -2.61 6.25 22.87
C GLY A 259 -3.08 4.80 22.65
N LEU A 260 -3.74 4.50 21.53
CA LEU A 260 -4.29 3.18 21.18
C LEU A 260 -3.17 2.27 20.73
N PHE A 261 -2.38 2.69 19.73
CA PHE A 261 -1.39 1.82 19.10
C PHE A 261 -0.17 1.57 19.98
N ASP A 262 0.20 2.52 20.83
CA ASP A 262 1.25 2.32 21.84
C ASP A 262 0.88 1.22 22.86
N ARG A 263 -0.42 0.97 23.04
CA ARG A 263 -0.96 -0.07 23.94
C ARG A 263 -1.27 -1.37 23.23
N LEU A 264 -1.20 -1.43 21.89
CA LEU A 264 -1.47 -2.66 21.16
C LEU A 264 -0.25 -3.60 21.22
N PRO A 265 -0.45 -4.90 21.45
CA PRO A 265 0.61 -5.88 21.26
C PRO A 265 1.20 -5.78 19.84
N LEU A 266 2.51 -5.50 19.77
CA LEU A 266 3.26 -5.43 18.52
C LEU A 266 4.13 -6.67 18.34
N PHE A 267 4.34 -7.04 17.08
CA PHE A 267 5.21 -8.16 16.70
C PHE A 267 6.37 -7.64 15.83
N PRO A 268 7.35 -6.92 16.43
CA PRO A 268 8.38 -6.18 15.68
C PRO A 268 9.29 -7.07 14.82
N TYR A 269 9.35 -8.36 15.12
CA TYR A 269 10.17 -9.35 14.40
C TYR A 269 9.34 -10.29 13.51
N ALA A 270 8.01 -10.17 13.51
CA ALA A 270 7.17 -10.99 12.65
C ALA A 270 7.24 -10.49 11.21
N SER A 271 7.33 -11.42 10.27
CA SER A 271 7.12 -11.15 8.85
C SER A 271 5.64 -10.84 8.58
N THR A 272 5.35 -10.18 7.46
CA THR A 272 3.96 -9.94 7.04
C THR A 272 3.15 -11.25 6.92
N SER A 273 3.81 -12.35 6.56
CA SER A 273 3.16 -13.66 6.48
C SER A 273 2.72 -14.20 7.85
N GLU A 274 3.52 -13.97 8.88
CA GLU A 274 3.22 -14.32 10.27
C GLU A 274 2.16 -13.40 10.84
N ILE A 275 2.22 -12.08 10.58
CA ILE A 275 1.16 -11.14 10.96
C ILE A 275 -0.20 -11.60 10.42
N LEU A 276 -0.27 -12.03 9.16
CA LEU A 276 -1.50 -12.54 8.56
C LEU A 276 -1.97 -13.87 9.18
N ASP A 277 -1.05 -14.75 9.61
CA ASP A 277 -1.42 -15.98 10.31
C ASP A 277 -1.94 -15.67 11.72
N ILE A 278 -1.22 -14.85 12.50
CA ILE A 278 -1.61 -14.37 13.83
C ILE A 278 -2.99 -13.71 13.76
N ARG A 279 -3.22 -12.83 12.78
CA ARG A 279 -4.52 -12.21 12.55
C ARG A 279 -5.65 -13.24 12.44
N THR A 280 -5.43 -14.33 11.68
CA THR A 280 -6.46 -15.36 11.52
C THR A 280 -6.70 -16.16 12.79
N GLU A 281 -5.69 -16.33 13.64
CA GLU A 281 -5.82 -17.00 14.94
C GLU A 281 -6.54 -16.11 15.96
N LEU A 282 -6.29 -14.80 15.91
CA LEU A 282 -6.93 -13.80 16.77
C LEU A 282 -8.28 -13.28 16.25
N SER A 283 -8.78 -13.79 15.13
CA SER A 283 -10.00 -13.29 14.46
C SER A 283 -11.19 -13.04 15.41
N PRO A 284 -11.55 -13.96 16.35
CA PRO A 284 -12.64 -13.71 17.30
C PRO A 284 -12.43 -12.47 18.18
N ALA A 285 -11.25 -12.36 18.82
CA ALA A 285 -10.94 -11.25 19.73
C ALA A 285 -10.75 -9.94 18.96
N LEU A 286 -10.18 -10.00 17.74
CA LEU A 286 -10.05 -8.84 16.86
C LEU A 286 -11.42 -8.31 16.43
N GLY A 287 -12.43 -9.16 16.24
CA GLY A 287 -13.79 -8.72 15.94
C GLY A 287 -14.39 -7.86 17.07
N ALA A 288 -14.21 -8.28 18.32
CA ALA A 288 -14.64 -7.52 19.50
C ALA A 288 -13.89 -6.19 19.61
N PHE A 289 -12.57 -6.21 19.42
CA PHE A 289 -11.73 -5.02 19.43
C PHE A 289 -12.17 -3.99 18.39
N ARG A 290 -12.35 -4.40 17.13
CA ARG A 290 -12.76 -3.49 16.04
C ARG A 290 -14.13 -2.89 16.30
N ALA A 291 -15.06 -3.68 16.82
CA ALA A 291 -16.38 -3.19 17.21
C ALA A 291 -16.28 -2.16 18.36
N GLY A 292 -15.37 -2.38 19.31
CA GLY A 292 -15.06 -1.44 20.38
C GLY A 292 -14.53 -0.10 19.88
N VAL A 293 -13.55 -0.12 18.97
CA VAL A 293 -12.99 1.09 18.35
C VAL A 293 -14.05 1.84 17.53
N SER A 294 -14.91 1.14 16.78
CA SER A 294 -16.03 1.77 16.06
C SER A 294 -16.96 2.52 17.03
N ARG A 295 -17.41 1.86 18.11
CA ARG A 295 -18.28 2.48 19.12
C ARG A 295 -17.62 3.68 19.80
N LEU A 296 -16.33 3.56 20.13
CA LEU A 296 -15.55 4.66 20.71
C LEU A 296 -15.61 5.90 19.81
N THR A 297 -15.43 5.75 18.50
CA THR A 297 -15.46 6.89 17.58
C THR A 297 -16.85 7.41 17.23
N GLU A 298 -17.87 6.55 17.24
CA GLU A 298 -19.27 6.96 17.01
C GLU A 298 -19.82 7.80 18.17
N ASN A 299 -19.39 7.52 19.41
CA ASN A 299 -19.96 8.12 20.62
C ASN A 299 -19.27 9.40 21.07
N ILE A 300 -18.14 9.78 20.47
CA ILE A 300 -17.43 11.01 20.83
C ILE A 300 -18.03 12.18 20.05
N ASP A 301 -19.05 12.80 20.63
CA ASP A 301 -19.67 14.04 20.13
C ASP A 301 -19.06 15.31 20.79
N VAL A 302 -18.19 15.10 21.79
CA VAL A 302 -17.54 16.16 22.56
C VAL A 302 -16.50 16.88 21.73
N ALA A 303 -16.36 18.19 21.99
CA ALA A 303 -15.29 18.92 21.35
C ALA A 303 -13.90 18.54 21.82
N ALA A 304 -12.93 18.40 20.90
CA ALA A 304 -11.53 18.17 21.28
C ALA A 304 -10.95 19.30 22.16
N GLU A 305 -11.61 20.46 22.16
CA GLU A 305 -11.30 21.64 22.99
C GLU A 305 -12.04 21.64 24.33
N ASP A 306 -12.93 20.67 24.56
CA ASP A 306 -13.66 20.52 25.81
C ASP A 306 -12.72 20.01 26.93
N PRO A 307 -12.70 20.64 28.11
CA PRO A 307 -11.89 20.17 29.24
C PRO A 307 -12.17 18.72 29.66
N ASN A 308 -13.38 18.20 29.45
CA ASN A 308 -13.77 16.84 29.84
C ASN A 308 -13.48 15.80 28.75
N PHE A 309 -12.96 16.22 27.61
CA PHE A 309 -12.71 15.38 26.44
C PHE A 309 -11.86 14.15 26.76
N GLY A 310 -10.80 14.32 27.55
CA GLY A 310 -9.91 13.23 27.94
C GLY A 310 -10.56 12.17 28.81
N GLU A 311 -11.40 12.59 29.78
CA GLU A 311 -12.08 11.67 30.70
C GLU A 311 -13.13 10.82 29.98
N GLU A 312 -13.87 11.41 29.04
CA GLU A 312 -14.86 10.68 28.24
C GLU A 312 -14.23 9.64 27.30
N ILE A 313 -13.09 9.98 26.68
CA ILE A 313 -12.29 9.00 25.91
C ILE A 313 -11.84 7.86 26.81
N GLU A 314 -11.28 8.16 27.98
CA GLU A 314 -10.73 7.15 28.87
C GLU A 314 -11.82 6.20 29.39
N GLN A 315 -13.00 6.74 29.73
CA GLN A 315 -14.14 5.93 30.14
C GLN A 315 -14.64 5.03 29.00
N ALA A 316 -14.83 5.59 27.80
CA ALA A 316 -15.26 4.82 26.64
C ALA A 316 -14.22 3.75 26.25
N TRP A 317 -12.93 4.07 26.35
CA TRP A 317 -11.84 3.12 26.15
C TRP A 317 -11.93 1.93 27.11
N ASN A 318 -12.02 2.20 28.42
CA ASN A 318 -12.06 1.16 29.44
C ASN A 318 -13.29 0.26 29.32
N THR A 319 -14.37 0.79 28.75
CA THR A 319 -15.63 0.07 28.55
C THR A 319 -15.64 -0.75 27.27
N ASP A 320 -15.19 -0.17 26.14
CA ASP A 320 -15.40 -0.74 24.82
C ASP A 320 -14.16 -1.40 24.20
N VAL A 321 -12.95 -0.95 24.54
CA VAL A 321 -11.70 -1.37 23.87
C VAL A 321 -10.82 -2.23 24.78
N ALA A 322 -10.60 -1.81 26.02
CA ALA A 322 -9.68 -2.49 26.95
C ALA A 322 -10.02 -3.99 27.17
N PRO A 323 -11.29 -4.40 27.36
CA PRO A 323 -11.62 -5.81 27.58
C PRO A 323 -11.26 -6.71 26.39
N ALA A 324 -11.40 -6.19 25.16
CA ALA A 324 -11.03 -6.93 23.96
C ALA A 324 -9.50 -7.04 23.81
N LEU A 325 -8.75 -6.02 24.27
CA LEU A 325 -7.29 -6.08 24.31
C LEU A 325 -6.78 -7.13 25.30
N ASP A 326 -7.39 -7.22 26.48
CA ASP A 326 -7.06 -8.25 27.47
C ASP A 326 -7.27 -9.66 26.89
N GLU A 327 -8.33 -9.87 26.12
CA GLU A 327 -8.61 -11.15 25.42
C GLU A 327 -7.57 -11.43 24.32
N ILE A 328 -7.18 -10.42 23.55
CA ILE A 328 -6.09 -10.53 22.56
C ILE A 328 -4.79 -10.94 23.26
N GLU A 329 -4.40 -10.25 24.34
CA GLU A 329 -3.20 -10.59 25.11
C GLU A 329 -3.25 -12.00 25.68
N ALA A 330 -4.38 -12.41 26.26
CA ALA A 330 -4.55 -13.75 26.80
C ALA A 330 -4.40 -14.82 25.72
N THR A 331 -4.96 -14.57 24.53
CA THR A 331 -4.85 -15.47 23.39
C THR A 331 -3.40 -15.56 22.90
N ILE A 332 -2.70 -14.43 22.78
CA ILE A 332 -1.27 -14.39 22.41
C ILE A 332 -0.43 -15.19 23.42
N LYS A 333 -0.65 -14.99 24.73
CA LYS A 333 0.06 -15.74 25.79
C LYS A 333 -0.19 -17.25 25.69
N SER A 334 -1.39 -17.66 25.29
CA SER A 334 -1.72 -19.09 25.10
C SER A 334 -1.10 -19.73 23.86
N LEU A 335 -0.83 -18.94 22.81
CA LEU A 335 -0.17 -19.41 21.58
C LEU A 335 1.36 -19.49 21.72
N ALA A 336 1.93 -18.79 22.70
CA ALA A 336 3.37 -18.77 22.98
C ALA A 336 3.86 -19.91 23.90
N LEU A 337 2.97 -20.83 24.30
CA LEU A 337 3.25 -22.05 25.10
C LEU A 337 3.28 -23.30 24.22
#